data_AF-A0A432W513-F1
#
_entry.id   AF-A0A432W513-F1
#
_cell.length_a   1.000
_cell.length_b   1.000
_cell.length_c   1.000
_cell.angle_alpha   90.00
_cell.angle_beta   90.00
_cell.angle_gamma   90.00
#
_symmetry.space_group_name_H-M   'P 1'
#
loop_
_entity.id
_entity.type
_entity.pdbx_description
1 polymer ?
#
loop_
_entity_poly.entity_id
_entity_poly.type
_entity_poly.pdbx_seq_one_letter_code
_entity_poly.pdbx_strand_id
1 'polypeptide(L)'
;MTRIEQLSAFFDAIETSKLEVRYKPILNVRDDRAEIIALDCLVYWDEYFDDSSKLEFLFYHIEKNGLSGVVDQHVIERVLSDWHENANLKCWPDLKIMITVCSDSFSNSDFFTFLSATAKRHQFDLNRLILTVRQRIPLEEKEKHQLVFHEARELGIELCLPHGIEQGVFHDYLLSDDFQWIKLRRSLVHLAHENRLAQKYLHNFYDTASNLGKKAYISGVDNDQMMLTNLSNGYSIVSGHYFSIPVSSKEIDTMLAYWFSREIYLKYRARIDTRGGILHAPSFDDIKLESRVVMLKQRPTL
;
A
#
# COMPACT_ATOMS: atom_id res chain seq x y z
N MET A 1 18.34 -11.45 21.14
CA MET A 1 19.38 -10.77 20.36
C MET A 1 19.49 -9.33 20.83
N THR A 2 20.71 -8.82 20.97
CA THR A 2 20.96 -7.38 21.14
C THR A 2 20.55 -6.63 19.87
N ARG A 3 20.36 -5.30 19.95
CA ARG A 3 20.02 -4.47 18.77
C ARG A 3 21.05 -4.60 17.64
N ILE A 4 22.34 -4.69 18.00
CA ILE A 4 23.43 -4.83 17.03
C ILE A 4 23.35 -6.20 16.33
N GLU A 5 23.09 -7.27 17.09
CA GLU A 5 22.86 -8.60 16.52
C GLU A 5 21.65 -8.62 15.58
N GLN A 6 20.56 -7.93 15.94
CA GLN A 6 19.36 -7.84 15.09
C GLN A 6 19.65 -7.13 13.75
N LEU A 7 20.37 -6.01 13.79
CA LEU A 7 20.78 -5.29 12.58
C LEU A 7 21.72 -6.15 11.74
N SER A 8 22.74 -6.76 12.35
CA SER A 8 23.67 -7.66 11.64
C SER A 8 22.93 -8.78 10.93
N ALA A 9 22.06 -9.51 11.64
CA ALA A 9 21.31 -10.61 11.06
C ALA A 9 20.36 -10.18 9.93
N PHE A 10 19.82 -8.95 10.01
CA PHE A 10 18.97 -8.41 8.96
C PHE A 10 19.78 -8.07 7.69
N PHE A 11 20.95 -7.45 7.83
CA PHE A 11 21.83 -7.18 6.69
C PHE A 11 22.42 -8.47 6.11
N ASP A 12 22.75 -9.46 6.94
CA ASP A 12 23.12 -10.80 6.47
C ASP A 12 21.98 -11.44 5.67
N ALA A 13 20.71 -11.23 6.06
CA ALA A 13 19.55 -11.72 5.33
C ALA A 13 19.37 -11.01 3.97
N ILE A 14 19.72 -9.72 3.88
CA ILE A 14 19.77 -8.98 2.61
C ILE A 14 20.84 -9.59 1.70
N GLU A 15 22.09 -9.70 2.19
CA GLU A 15 23.22 -10.22 1.41
C GLU A 15 23.01 -11.67 0.95
N THR A 16 22.38 -12.49 1.79
CA THR A 16 22.08 -13.90 1.48
C THR A 16 20.75 -14.12 0.76
N SER A 17 20.08 -13.05 0.31
CA SER A 17 18.78 -13.11 -0.40
C SER A 17 17.68 -13.87 0.36
N LYS A 18 17.73 -13.83 1.69
CA LYS A 18 16.73 -14.40 2.61
C LYS A 18 15.65 -13.38 3.00
N LEU A 19 15.87 -12.10 2.71
CA LEU A 19 14.86 -11.07 2.86
C LEU A 19 13.90 -11.10 1.66
N GLU A 20 12.66 -11.50 1.90
CA GLU A 20 11.63 -11.59 0.88
C GLU A 20 10.81 -10.28 0.80
N VAL A 21 10.10 -10.14 -0.32
CA VAL A 21 9.04 -9.14 -0.46
C VAL A 21 7.71 -9.88 -0.65
N ARG A 22 6.71 -9.46 0.12
CA ARG A 22 5.33 -9.93 -0.01
C ARG A 22 4.44 -8.83 -0.55
N TYR A 23 3.35 -9.22 -1.17
CA TYR A 23 2.51 -8.33 -1.96
C TYR A 23 1.10 -8.34 -1.41
N LYS A 24 0.52 -7.16 -1.25
CA LYS A 24 -0.86 -7.00 -0.77
C LYS A 24 -1.66 -6.18 -1.77
N PRO A 25 -2.91 -6.56 -2.10
CA PRO A 25 -3.69 -5.81 -3.06
C PRO A 25 -4.15 -4.49 -2.45
N ILE A 26 -4.09 -3.44 -3.26
CA ILE A 26 -4.82 -2.18 -3.06
C ILE A 26 -5.97 -2.20 -4.05
N LEU A 27 -7.19 -2.11 -3.53
CA LEU A 27 -8.42 -2.27 -4.28
C LEU A 27 -9.14 -0.93 -4.37
N ASN A 28 -9.75 -0.64 -5.53
CA ASN A 28 -10.81 0.33 -5.65
C ASN A 28 -12.15 -0.42 -5.57
N VAL A 29 -12.90 -0.20 -4.49
CA VAL A 29 -14.19 -0.82 -4.22
C VAL A 29 -15.31 0.16 -4.55
N ARG A 30 -16.18 -0.24 -5.46
CA ARG A 30 -17.41 0.44 -5.85
C ARG A 30 -18.60 -0.45 -5.49
N ASP A 31 -19.81 0.11 -5.63
CA ASP A 31 -21.05 -0.58 -5.26
C ASP A 31 -21.23 -1.95 -5.95
N ASP A 32 -20.70 -2.11 -7.16
CA ASP A 32 -20.88 -3.28 -8.02
C ASP A 32 -19.60 -4.09 -8.25
N ARG A 33 -18.42 -3.56 -7.93
CA ARG A 33 -17.13 -4.19 -8.26
C ARG A 33 -16.00 -3.80 -7.32
N ALA A 34 -14.99 -4.65 -7.23
CA ALA A 34 -13.70 -4.32 -6.64
C ALA A 34 -12.59 -4.65 -7.63
N GLU A 35 -11.74 -3.68 -7.91
CA GLU A 35 -10.65 -3.79 -8.89
C GLU A 35 -9.32 -3.59 -8.20
N ILE A 36 -8.33 -4.46 -8.46
CA ILE A 36 -6.95 -4.17 -8.05
C ILE A 36 -6.45 -2.99 -8.88
N ILE A 37 -5.92 -1.98 -8.19
CA ILE A 37 -5.29 -0.83 -8.82
C ILE A 37 -3.79 -0.77 -8.55
N ALA A 38 -3.33 -1.35 -7.44
CA ALA A 38 -1.91 -1.42 -7.11
C ALA A 38 -1.59 -2.61 -6.21
N LEU A 39 -0.32 -2.99 -6.14
CA LEU A 39 0.22 -3.90 -5.14
C LEU A 39 1.11 -3.13 -4.15
N ASP A 40 0.82 -3.26 -2.85
CA ASP A 40 1.68 -2.76 -1.77
C ASP A 40 2.78 -3.80 -1.50
N CYS A 41 4.04 -3.41 -1.69
CA CYS A 41 5.20 -4.25 -1.48
C CYS A 41 5.69 -4.12 -0.04
N LEU A 42 5.71 -5.24 0.67
CA LEU A 42 6.02 -5.31 2.09
C LEU A 42 7.26 -6.17 2.30
N VAL A 43 8.24 -5.62 3.01
CA VAL A 43 9.40 -6.40 3.45
C VAL A 43 8.91 -7.49 4.38
N TYR A 44 9.36 -8.72 4.12
CA TYR A 44 9.08 -9.89 4.92
C TYR A 44 10.39 -10.55 5.33
N TRP A 45 10.57 -10.69 6.64
CA TRP A 45 11.70 -11.42 7.21
C TRP A 45 11.17 -12.51 8.12
N ASP A 46 11.51 -13.77 7.80
CA ASP A 46 10.95 -14.95 8.46
C ASP A 46 11.22 -14.96 9.98
N GLU A 47 12.36 -14.41 10.41
CA GLU A 47 12.71 -14.26 11.83
C GLU A 47 11.64 -13.45 12.60
N TYR A 48 11.00 -12.48 11.94
CA TYR A 48 9.92 -11.64 12.50
C TYR A 48 8.56 -11.99 11.91
N PHE A 49 8.33 -13.28 11.62
CA PHE A 49 7.06 -13.76 11.09
C PHE A 49 5.86 -13.20 11.87
N ASP A 50 4.98 -12.48 11.15
CA ASP A 50 3.74 -11.88 11.67
C ASP A 50 3.91 -10.84 12.81
N ASP A 51 5.14 -10.43 13.13
CA ASP A 51 5.42 -9.39 14.13
C ASP A 51 5.85 -8.07 13.46
N SER A 52 4.85 -7.41 12.87
CA SER A 52 5.03 -6.09 12.24
C SER A 52 5.63 -5.04 13.21
N SER A 53 5.42 -5.18 14.52
CA SER A 53 5.94 -4.23 15.50
C SER A 53 7.46 -4.32 15.64
N LYS A 54 8.01 -5.54 15.65
CA LYS A 54 9.47 -5.76 15.65
C LYS A 54 10.11 -5.25 14.38
N LEU A 55 9.47 -5.47 13.24
CA LEU A 55 9.99 -5.01 11.96
C LEU A 55 9.97 -3.48 11.86
N GLU A 56 8.89 -2.81 12.28
CA GLU A 56 8.86 -1.34 12.36
C GLU A 56 9.90 -0.79 13.34
N PHE A 57 10.13 -1.44 14.48
CA PHE A 57 11.18 -1.05 15.42
C PHE A 57 12.60 -1.20 14.83
N LEU A 58 12.84 -2.27 14.07
CA LEU A 58 14.09 -2.48 13.36
C LEU A 58 14.29 -1.39 12.29
N PHE A 59 13.25 -1.10 11.51
CA PHE A 59 13.30 -0.06 10.48
C PHE A 59 13.55 1.34 11.04
N TYR A 60 12.95 1.68 12.18
CA TYR A 60 13.25 2.90 12.90
C TYR A 60 14.76 3.01 13.21
N HIS A 61 15.39 1.90 13.61
CA HIS A 61 16.83 1.88 13.86
C HIS A 61 17.67 1.91 12.59
N ILE A 62 17.29 1.20 11.53
CA ILE A 62 17.98 1.25 10.23
C ILE A 62 18.06 2.70 9.73
N GLU A 63 16.95 3.41 9.80
CA GLU A 63 16.86 4.80 9.35
C GLU A 63 17.65 5.75 10.24
N LYS A 64 17.51 5.64 11.57
CA LYS A 64 18.30 6.46 12.51
C LYS A 64 19.81 6.32 12.34
N ASN A 65 20.29 5.21 11.77
CA ASN A 65 21.70 4.96 11.52
C ASN A 65 22.12 5.22 10.06
N GLY A 66 21.24 5.76 9.21
CA GLY A 66 21.53 6.06 7.80
C GLY A 66 21.73 4.81 6.93
N LEU A 67 21.18 3.67 7.35
CA LEU A 67 21.36 2.38 6.67
C LEU A 67 20.22 2.04 5.71
N SER A 68 19.24 2.92 5.55
CA SER A 68 18.03 2.66 4.75
C SER A 68 18.32 2.46 3.27
N GLY A 69 19.33 3.13 2.70
CA GLY A 69 19.62 3.06 1.26
C GLY A 69 19.88 1.62 0.78
N VAL A 70 20.60 0.82 1.56
CA VAL A 70 20.88 -0.59 1.22
C VAL A 70 19.58 -1.41 1.20
N VAL A 71 18.68 -1.14 2.14
CA VAL A 71 17.41 -1.86 2.23
C VAL A 71 16.47 -1.47 1.09
N ASP A 72 16.37 -0.17 0.82
CA ASP A 72 15.54 0.36 -0.26
C ASP A 72 16.01 -0.16 -1.63
N GLN A 73 17.34 -0.17 -1.87
CA GLN A 73 17.92 -0.74 -3.08
C GLN A 73 17.61 -2.23 -3.23
N HIS A 74 17.75 -3.02 -2.15
CA HIS A 74 17.42 -4.45 -2.16
C HIS A 74 15.94 -4.69 -2.49
N VAL A 75 15.03 -3.94 -1.85
CA VAL A 75 13.59 -4.07 -2.08
C VAL A 75 13.23 -3.70 -3.50
N ILE A 76 13.76 -2.58 -4.03
CA ILE A 76 13.53 -2.16 -5.42
C ILE A 76 14.03 -3.23 -6.39
N GLU A 77 15.26 -3.73 -6.19
CA GLU A 77 15.81 -4.78 -7.05
C GLU A 77 14.92 -6.03 -7.04
N ARG A 78 14.50 -6.46 -5.85
CA ARG A 78 13.69 -7.66 -5.68
C ARG A 78 12.31 -7.53 -6.34
N VAL A 79 11.62 -6.41 -6.10
CA VAL A 79 10.29 -6.15 -6.65
C VAL A 79 10.33 -6.07 -8.17
N LEU A 80 11.34 -5.40 -8.73
CA LEU A 80 11.48 -5.28 -10.17
C LEU A 80 11.92 -6.60 -10.83
N SER A 81 12.69 -7.45 -10.14
CA SER A 81 12.97 -8.82 -10.57
C SER A 81 11.70 -9.68 -10.56
N ASP A 82 10.92 -9.66 -9.48
CA ASP A 82 9.66 -10.41 -9.38
C ASP A 82 8.67 -9.95 -10.50
N TRP A 83 8.63 -8.65 -10.82
CA TRP A 83 7.88 -8.13 -11.97
C TRP A 83 8.40 -8.66 -13.31
N HIS A 84 9.72 -8.69 -13.49
CA HIS A 84 10.32 -9.14 -14.73
C HIS A 84 10.04 -10.63 -15.00
N GLU A 85 10.16 -11.45 -13.96
CA GLU A 85 9.99 -12.91 -13.99
C GLU A 85 8.52 -13.32 -14.15
N ASN A 86 7.59 -12.50 -13.69
CA ASN A 86 6.18 -12.78 -13.75
C ASN A 86 5.52 -12.13 -14.98
N ALA A 87 5.31 -12.93 -16.03
CA ALA A 87 4.70 -12.46 -17.27
C ALA A 87 3.24 -11.98 -17.08
N ASN A 88 2.50 -12.54 -16.11
CA ASN A 88 1.11 -12.17 -15.88
C ASN A 88 1.00 -10.78 -15.29
N LEU A 89 1.92 -10.35 -14.42
CA LEU A 89 1.98 -8.97 -13.91
C LEU A 89 2.00 -7.93 -15.06
N LYS A 90 2.73 -8.23 -16.14
CA LYS A 90 2.85 -7.37 -17.32
C LYS A 90 1.56 -7.30 -18.16
N CYS A 91 0.70 -8.31 -18.05
CA CYS A 91 -0.58 -8.38 -18.78
C CYS A 91 -1.67 -7.50 -18.17
N TRP A 92 -1.47 -6.96 -16.95
CA TRP A 92 -2.46 -6.11 -16.30
C TRP A 92 -2.26 -4.65 -16.73
N PRO A 93 -3.13 -4.10 -17.59
CA PRO A 93 -3.08 -2.68 -17.90
C PRO A 93 -3.30 -1.89 -16.61
N ASP A 94 -2.53 -0.82 -16.44
CA ASP A 94 -2.67 0.14 -15.34
C ASP A 94 -2.36 -0.35 -13.92
N LEU A 95 -1.98 -1.63 -13.72
CA LEU A 95 -1.51 -2.10 -12.41
C LEU A 95 -0.26 -1.34 -11.99
N LYS A 96 -0.33 -0.68 -10.83
CA LYS A 96 0.78 0.01 -10.20
C LYS A 96 1.45 -0.85 -9.12
N ILE A 97 2.72 -0.56 -8.86
CA ILE A 97 3.52 -1.17 -7.79
C ILE A 97 3.88 -0.08 -6.79
N MET A 98 3.57 -0.30 -5.52
CA MET A 98 3.85 0.64 -4.45
C MET A 98 4.98 0.13 -3.57
N ILE A 99 6.09 0.85 -3.53
CA ILE A 99 7.27 0.52 -2.72
C ILE A 99 7.44 1.59 -1.64
N THR A 100 7.68 1.17 -0.40
CA THR A 100 8.03 2.10 0.68
C THR A 100 9.54 2.31 0.69
N VAL A 101 9.96 3.57 0.76
CA VAL A 101 11.35 4.02 0.78
C VAL A 101 11.56 5.06 1.89
N CYS A 102 12.73 5.09 2.52
CA CYS A 102 13.02 6.08 3.56
C CYS A 102 13.34 7.46 2.95
N SER A 103 13.15 8.53 3.73
CA SER A 103 13.44 9.90 3.29
C SER A 103 14.92 10.09 2.92
N ASP A 104 15.83 9.42 3.61
CA ASP A 104 17.27 9.51 3.36
C ASP A 104 17.65 9.04 1.95
N SER A 105 16.88 8.10 1.38
CA SER A 105 17.07 7.66 0.00
C SER A 105 16.74 8.77 -1.00
N PHE A 106 15.74 9.62 -0.70
CA PHE A 106 15.47 10.82 -1.50
C PHE A 106 16.57 11.86 -1.38
N SER A 107 17.26 11.93 -0.24
CA SER A 107 18.41 12.83 -0.07
C SER A 107 19.67 12.39 -0.85
N ASN A 108 19.68 11.17 -1.40
CA ASN A 108 20.80 10.66 -2.18
C ASN A 108 20.62 10.97 -3.68
N SER A 109 21.53 11.76 -4.25
CA SER A 109 21.52 12.14 -5.68
C SER A 109 21.57 10.94 -6.64
N ASP A 110 22.11 9.80 -6.20
CA ASP A 110 22.25 8.63 -7.05
C ASP A 110 21.00 7.73 -7.02
N PHE A 111 20.01 8.02 -6.17
CA PHE A 111 18.84 7.16 -5.98
C PHE A 111 18.03 6.97 -7.27
N PHE A 112 17.67 8.05 -7.97
CA PHE A 112 16.92 7.95 -9.22
C PHE A 112 17.76 7.44 -10.39
N THR A 113 19.07 7.66 -10.36
CA THR A 113 20.00 7.03 -11.31
C THR A 113 19.98 5.51 -11.14
N PHE A 114 20.10 5.01 -9.90
CA PHE A 114 19.95 3.60 -9.57
C PHE A 114 18.57 3.06 -9.99
N LEU A 115 17.49 3.73 -9.58
CA LEU A 115 16.12 3.29 -9.86
C LEU A 115 15.85 3.20 -11.36
N SER A 116 16.30 4.19 -12.14
CA SER A 116 16.17 4.21 -13.60
C SER A 116 16.98 3.08 -14.26
N ALA A 117 18.20 2.84 -13.81
CA ALA A 117 19.03 1.75 -14.31
C ALA A 117 18.42 0.38 -14.00
N THR A 118 17.90 0.19 -12.79
CA THR A 118 17.25 -1.05 -12.36
C THR A 118 15.93 -1.28 -13.11
N ALA A 119 15.09 -0.26 -13.24
CA ALA A 119 13.86 -0.33 -14.03
C ALA A 119 14.14 -0.71 -15.49
N LYS A 120 15.18 -0.10 -16.10
CA LYS A 120 15.61 -0.46 -17.46
C LYS A 120 16.07 -1.91 -17.57
N ARG A 121 16.86 -2.40 -16.61
CA ARG A 121 17.34 -3.81 -16.58
C ARG A 121 16.18 -4.80 -16.53
N HIS A 122 15.15 -4.50 -15.73
CA HIS A 122 13.98 -5.35 -15.53
C HIS A 122 12.81 -5.06 -16.49
N GLN A 123 12.98 -4.12 -17.42
CA GLN A 123 11.94 -3.70 -18.37
C GLN A 123 10.66 -3.24 -17.67
N PHE A 124 10.83 -2.51 -16.57
CA PHE A 124 9.74 -1.91 -15.79
C PHE A 124 9.47 -0.48 -16.26
N ASP A 125 8.19 -0.16 -16.46
CA ASP A 125 7.75 1.20 -16.77
C ASP A 125 7.56 2.01 -15.49
N LEU A 126 8.41 3.01 -15.27
CA LEU A 126 8.39 3.84 -14.06
C LEU A 126 7.07 4.59 -13.84
N ASN A 127 6.24 4.80 -14.87
CA ASN A 127 4.88 5.35 -14.72
C ASN A 127 3.95 4.48 -13.85
N ARG A 128 4.31 3.21 -13.68
CA ARG A 128 3.60 2.24 -12.83
C ARG A 128 4.10 2.23 -11.39
N LEU A 129 5.16 2.97 -11.07
CA LEU A 129 5.70 3.01 -9.72
C LEU A 129 5.00 4.07 -8.88
N ILE A 130 4.68 3.70 -7.64
CA ILE A 130 4.34 4.61 -6.57
C ILE A 130 5.38 4.46 -5.47
N LEU A 131 6.03 5.56 -5.08
CA LEU A 131 6.96 5.55 -3.94
C LEU A 131 6.26 6.13 -2.71
N THR A 132 6.15 5.32 -1.65
CA THR A 132 5.68 5.77 -0.34
C THR A 132 6.87 6.21 0.50
N VAL A 133 6.89 7.47 0.92
CA VAL A 133 7.96 7.97 1.79
C VAL A 133 7.68 7.53 3.23
N ARG A 134 8.52 6.68 3.84
CA ARG A 134 8.23 6.08 5.16
C ARG A 134 8.04 7.10 6.28
N GLN A 135 8.94 8.07 6.37
CA GLN A 135 8.94 9.08 7.43
C GLN A 135 8.68 10.47 6.88
N ARG A 136 8.41 11.40 7.80
CA ARG A 136 8.29 12.79 7.46
C ARG A 136 9.63 13.37 7.09
N ILE A 137 9.70 13.88 5.87
CA ILE A 137 10.77 14.79 5.46
C ILE A 137 10.59 16.08 6.28
N PRO A 138 11.58 16.47 7.11
CA PRO A 138 11.51 17.71 7.89
C PRO A 138 11.22 18.91 6.98
N LEU A 139 10.46 19.89 7.48
CA LEU A 139 10.09 21.05 6.65
C LEU A 139 11.32 21.86 6.24
N GLU A 140 12.33 21.90 7.11
CA GLU A 140 13.64 22.52 6.90
C GLU A 140 14.40 21.88 5.73
N GLU A 141 14.04 20.66 5.34
CA GLU A 141 14.64 19.94 4.23
C GLU A 141 13.76 19.90 2.99
N LYS A 142 12.56 20.51 3.03
CA LYS A 142 11.61 20.50 1.90
C LYS A 142 12.23 21.03 0.62
N GLU A 143 12.96 22.15 0.69
CA GLU A 143 13.63 22.74 -0.48
C GLU A 143 14.67 21.79 -1.09
N LYS A 144 15.41 21.04 -0.26
CA LYS A 144 16.38 20.04 -0.73
C LYS A 144 15.69 18.89 -1.46
N HIS A 145 14.51 18.50 -0.99
CA HIS A 145 13.74 17.41 -1.55
C HIS A 145 12.85 17.82 -2.74
N GLN A 146 12.64 19.12 -2.99
CA GLN A 146 11.85 19.59 -4.14
C GLN A 146 12.43 19.13 -5.47
N LEU A 147 13.76 19.19 -5.63
CA LEU A 147 14.43 18.69 -6.84
C LEU A 147 14.17 17.20 -7.04
N VAL A 148 14.15 16.45 -5.94
CA VAL A 148 13.95 15.01 -5.93
C VAL A 148 12.49 14.65 -6.26
N PHE A 149 11.52 15.40 -5.72
CA PHE A 149 10.12 15.22 -6.11
C PHE A 149 9.86 15.61 -7.57
N HIS A 150 10.56 16.63 -8.06
CA HIS A 150 10.50 17.00 -9.47
C HIS A 150 11.09 15.88 -10.34
N GLU A 151 12.24 15.32 -9.99
CA GLU A 151 12.84 14.20 -10.71
C GLU A 151 11.94 12.96 -10.73
N ALA A 152 11.30 12.61 -9.60
CA ALA A 152 10.29 11.56 -9.55
C ALA A 152 9.18 11.78 -10.59
N ARG A 153 8.68 13.02 -10.66
CA ARG A 153 7.60 13.42 -11.58
C ARG A 153 8.03 13.37 -13.04
N GLU A 154 9.24 13.82 -13.37
CA GLU A 154 9.80 13.74 -14.73
C GLU A 154 9.96 12.29 -15.19
N LEU A 155 10.24 11.37 -14.25
CA LEU A 155 10.28 9.93 -14.50
C LEU A 155 8.89 9.27 -14.52
N GLY A 156 7.82 10.04 -14.28
CA GLY A 156 6.44 9.56 -14.23
C GLY A 156 6.06 8.81 -12.94
N ILE A 157 6.95 8.80 -11.95
CA ILE A 157 6.73 8.13 -10.67
C ILE A 157 5.75 8.95 -9.83
N GLU A 158 4.71 8.30 -9.32
CA GLU A 158 3.80 8.93 -8.37
C GLU A 158 4.35 8.82 -6.94
N LEU A 159 4.12 9.84 -6.11
CA LEU A 159 4.52 9.82 -4.70
C LEU A 159 3.32 9.62 -3.78
N CYS A 160 3.55 8.85 -2.72
CA CYS A 160 2.60 8.57 -1.67
C CYS A 160 3.12 9.06 -0.31
N LEU A 161 2.24 9.77 0.39
CA LEU A 161 2.49 10.27 1.73
C LEU A 161 1.77 9.36 2.76
N PRO A 162 2.46 8.78 3.75
CA PRO A 162 1.80 8.10 4.85
C PRO A 162 1.15 9.11 5.78
N HIS A 163 0.00 8.75 6.34
CA HIS A 163 -0.70 9.55 7.34
C HIS A 163 -1.24 8.63 8.43
N GLY A 164 -0.86 8.91 9.68
CA GLY A 164 -1.11 8.03 10.82
C GLY A 164 -0.99 8.77 12.15
N ILE A 165 -1.27 8.08 13.25
CA ILE A 165 -1.19 8.66 14.61
C ILE A 165 0.24 9.11 14.91
N GLU A 166 1.23 8.32 14.47
CA GLU A 166 2.63 8.51 14.79
C GLU A 166 3.30 9.60 13.95
N GLN A 167 2.74 9.96 12.79
CA GLN A 167 3.36 10.89 11.84
C GLN A 167 2.75 12.30 11.83
N GLY A 168 1.65 12.55 12.56
CA GLY A 168 0.97 13.85 12.57
C GLY A 168 0.45 14.28 11.19
N VAL A 169 -0.09 15.49 11.07
CA VAL A 169 -0.63 15.98 9.79
C VAL A 169 0.44 16.71 8.98
N PHE A 170 0.66 16.26 7.76
CA PHE A 170 1.63 16.82 6.81
C PHE A 170 1.04 17.97 5.98
N HIS A 171 0.56 19.03 6.63
CA HIS A 171 -0.15 20.10 5.93
C HIS A 171 0.63 20.67 4.73
N ASP A 172 1.93 20.90 4.86
CA ASP A 172 2.74 21.50 3.78
C ASP A 172 2.98 20.59 2.57
N TYR A 173 2.90 19.27 2.75
CA TYR A 173 3.03 18.29 1.68
C TYR A 173 1.67 17.92 1.09
N LEU A 174 0.62 17.97 1.91
CA LEU A 174 -0.76 17.81 1.47
C LEU A 174 -1.16 18.90 0.48
N LEU A 175 -0.69 20.13 0.70
CA LEU A 175 -0.93 21.28 -0.17
C LEU A 175 0.00 21.35 -1.39
N SER A 176 1.01 20.47 -1.51
CA SER A 176 1.89 20.44 -2.68
C SER A 176 1.43 19.42 -3.71
N ASP A 177 1.68 19.67 -5.00
CA ASP A 177 1.34 18.73 -6.08
C ASP A 177 2.34 17.58 -6.24
N ASP A 178 3.31 17.48 -5.36
CA ASP A 178 4.36 16.46 -5.40
C ASP A 178 3.83 15.08 -5.07
N PHE A 179 2.84 15.00 -4.17
CA PHE A 179 2.22 13.77 -3.73
C PHE A 179 0.85 13.60 -4.35
N GLN A 180 0.62 12.47 -5.01
CA GLN A 180 -0.67 12.14 -5.63
C GLN A 180 -1.48 11.20 -4.73
N TRP A 181 -0.81 10.45 -3.86
CA TRP A 181 -1.42 9.46 -2.98
C TRP A 181 -1.25 9.80 -1.51
N ILE A 182 -2.23 9.41 -0.71
CA ILE A 182 -2.15 9.45 0.76
C ILE A 182 -2.51 8.08 1.32
N LYS A 183 -1.60 7.46 2.06
CA LYS A 183 -1.79 6.18 2.73
C LYS A 183 -2.21 6.40 4.18
N LEU A 184 -3.49 6.20 4.50
CA LEU A 184 -3.97 6.22 5.87
C LEU A 184 -3.57 4.93 6.58
N ARG A 185 -2.66 5.01 7.54
CA ARG A 185 -2.07 3.84 8.22
C ARG A 185 -3.06 3.16 9.15
N ARG A 186 -2.86 1.86 9.32
CA ARG A 186 -3.67 0.97 10.15
C ARG A 186 -3.92 1.52 11.56
N SER A 187 -2.92 2.16 12.17
CA SER A 187 -3.05 2.77 13.51
C SER A 187 -4.21 3.78 13.58
N LEU A 188 -4.29 4.71 12.63
CA LEU A 188 -5.34 5.72 12.56
C LEU A 188 -6.71 5.12 12.22
N VAL A 189 -6.74 4.13 11.33
CA VAL A 189 -7.96 3.44 10.89
C VAL A 189 -8.59 2.66 12.05
N HIS A 190 -7.77 1.95 12.82
CA HIS A 190 -8.21 1.23 14.02
C HIS A 190 -8.71 2.20 15.09
N LEU A 191 -7.99 3.30 15.34
CA LEU A 191 -8.47 4.33 16.26
C LEU A 191 -9.82 4.90 15.83
N ALA A 192 -10.01 5.18 14.53
CA ALA A 192 -11.27 5.70 14.00
C ALA A 192 -12.44 4.70 14.09
N HIS A 193 -12.16 3.41 14.20
CA HIS A 193 -13.17 2.39 14.43
C HIS A 193 -13.73 2.43 15.87
N GLU A 194 -12.86 2.74 16.85
CA GLU A 194 -13.21 2.73 18.27
C GLU A 194 -13.56 4.13 18.81
N ASN A 195 -13.13 5.19 18.12
CA ASN A 195 -13.23 6.57 18.57
C ASN A 195 -13.99 7.45 17.58
N ARG A 196 -15.13 7.99 18.03
CA ARG A 196 -16.01 8.86 17.22
C ARG A 196 -15.35 10.15 16.73
N LEU A 197 -14.41 10.73 17.49
CA LEU A 197 -13.69 11.92 17.05
C LEU A 197 -12.70 11.58 15.93
N ALA A 198 -11.97 10.48 16.05
CA ALA A 198 -11.09 9.99 14.99
C ALA A 198 -11.88 9.58 13.73
N GLN A 199 -13.08 9.02 13.89
CA GLN A 199 -13.98 8.76 12.76
C GLN A 199 -14.39 10.04 12.03
N LYS A 200 -14.83 11.08 12.76
CA LYS A 200 -15.14 12.40 12.18
C LYS A 200 -13.93 13.03 11.50
N TYR A 201 -12.76 12.87 12.10
CA TYR A 201 -11.51 13.33 11.52
C TYR A 201 -11.25 12.66 10.16
N LEU A 202 -11.37 11.34 10.07
CA LEU A 202 -11.19 10.62 8.80
C LEU A 202 -12.18 11.06 7.72
N HIS A 203 -13.44 11.29 8.08
CA HIS A 203 -14.43 11.80 7.13
C HIS A 203 -14.03 13.19 6.58
N ASN A 204 -13.72 14.14 7.45
CA ASN A 204 -13.29 15.48 7.03
C ASN A 204 -11.97 15.46 6.25
N PHE A 205 -11.07 14.52 6.59
CA PHE A 205 -9.81 14.34 5.90
C PHE A 205 -10.01 13.84 4.47
N TYR A 206 -10.98 12.94 4.25
CA TYR A 206 -11.33 12.46 2.91
C TYR A 206 -11.72 13.64 2.01
N ASP A 207 -12.65 14.48 2.47
CA ASP A 207 -13.10 15.65 1.72
C ASP A 207 -11.94 16.60 1.42
N THR A 208 -11.05 16.81 2.40
CA THR A 208 -9.86 17.65 2.23
C THR A 208 -8.94 17.09 1.15
N ALA A 209 -8.59 15.80 1.23
CA ALA A 209 -7.72 15.14 0.27
C ALA A 209 -8.33 15.15 -1.14
N SER A 210 -9.62 14.81 -1.26
CA SER A 210 -10.37 14.78 -2.51
C SER A 210 -10.41 16.16 -3.18
N ASN A 211 -10.70 17.22 -2.40
CA ASN A 211 -10.72 18.60 -2.91
C ASN A 211 -9.34 19.10 -3.39
N LEU A 212 -8.27 18.53 -2.85
CA LEU A 212 -6.89 18.79 -3.28
C LEU A 212 -6.43 17.86 -4.42
N GLY A 213 -7.35 17.07 -5.00
CA GLY A 213 -7.05 16.14 -6.09
C GLY A 213 -6.20 14.93 -5.67
N LYS A 214 -6.13 14.62 -4.36
CA LYS A 214 -5.31 13.52 -3.83
C LYS A 214 -6.09 12.21 -3.78
N LYS A 215 -5.43 11.09 -4.09
CA LYS A 215 -5.97 9.73 -3.93
C LYS A 215 -5.66 9.23 -2.52
N ALA A 216 -6.57 9.47 -1.58
CA ALA A 216 -6.47 8.91 -0.24
C ALA A 216 -6.98 7.46 -0.20
N TYR A 217 -6.22 6.57 0.43
CA TYR A 217 -6.62 5.18 0.61
C TYR A 217 -6.40 4.69 2.04
N ILE A 218 -7.25 3.75 2.45
CA ILE A 218 -7.21 3.14 3.77
C ILE A 218 -6.34 1.89 3.74
N SER A 219 -5.32 1.85 4.61
CA SER A 219 -4.53 0.65 4.87
C SER A 219 -4.96 0.02 6.19
N GLY A 220 -5.20 -1.29 6.20
CA GLY A 220 -5.54 -2.06 7.41
C GLY A 220 -7.04 -2.22 7.65
N VAL A 221 -7.83 -2.47 6.61
CA VAL A 221 -9.21 -2.96 6.76
C VAL A 221 -9.18 -4.43 7.18
N ASP A 222 -9.54 -4.73 8.42
CA ASP A 222 -9.43 -6.09 8.96
C ASP A 222 -10.77 -6.82 9.06
N ASN A 223 -11.90 -6.11 8.96
CA ASN A 223 -13.23 -6.70 9.00
C ASN A 223 -14.27 -5.91 8.19
N ASP A 224 -15.45 -6.51 8.06
CA ASP A 224 -16.62 -5.96 7.41
C ASP A 224 -17.03 -4.61 8.03
N GLN A 225 -17.18 -4.51 9.35
CA GLN A 225 -17.61 -3.27 10.01
C GLN A 225 -16.66 -2.09 9.74
N MET A 226 -15.36 -2.33 9.66
CA MET A 226 -14.37 -1.35 9.23
C MET A 226 -14.59 -0.96 7.77
N MET A 227 -14.79 -1.92 6.87
CA MET A 227 -15.06 -1.65 5.45
C MET A 227 -16.29 -0.75 5.27
N LEU A 228 -17.38 -1.06 5.96
CA LEU A 228 -18.62 -0.30 5.93
C LEU A 228 -18.43 1.14 6.41
N THR A 229 -17.67 1.30 7.48
CA THR A 229 -17.33 2.61 8.03
C THR A 229 -16.50 3.43 7.05
N ASN A 230 -15.48 2.82 6.42
CA ASN A 230 -14.61 3.49 5.47
C ASN A 230 -15.35 3.92 4.20
N LEU A 231 -16.21 3.05 3.64
CA LEU A 231 -17.08 3.41 2.52
C LEU A 231 -18.02 4.56 2.88
N SER A 232 -18.62 4.54 4.07
CA SER A 232 -19.50 5.62 4.53
C SER A 232 -18.79 6.97 4.69
N ASN A 233 -17.46 6.94 4.88
CA ASN A 233 -16.60 8.11 4.95
C ASN A 233 -16.08 8.56 3.57
N GLY A 234 -16.42 7.87 2.49
CA GLY A 234 -16.01 8.17 1.12
C GLY A 234 -14.80 7.38 0.60
N TYR A 235 -14.14 6.58 1.44
CA TYR A 235 -12.95 5.83 1.04
C TYR A 235 -13.31 4.60 0.21
N SER A 236 -13.21 4.71 -1.11
CA SER A 236 -13.35 3.59 -2.04
C SER A 236 -12.05 2.81 -2.23
N ILE A 237 -10.89 3.44 -2.00
CA ILE A 237 -9.59 2.79 -2.16
C ILE A 237 -9.13 2.22 -0.81
N VAL A 238 -8.88 0.91 -0.78
CA VAL A 238 -8.69 0.16 0.46
C VAL A 238 -7.69 -0.99 0.31
N SER A 239 -7.02 -1.33 1.40
CA SER A 239 -6.19 -2.53 1.55
C SER A 239 -6.27 -3.03 2.99
N GLY A 240 -6.15 -4.34 3.22
CA GLY A 240 -6.32 -4.90 4.56
C GLY A 240 -6.42 -6.41 4.59
N HIS A 241 -6.33 -7.02 5.78
CA HIS A 241 -6.45 -8.48 5.93
C HIS A 241 -7.84 -9.00 5.57
N TYR A 242 -8.85 -8.13 5.59
CA TYR A 242 -10.17 -8.42 5.06
C TYR A 242 -10.14 -8.86 3.58
N PHE A 243 -9.17 -8.37 2.80
CA PHE A 243 -9.06 -8.68 1.37
C PHE A 243 -8.02 -9.76 1.08
N SER A 244 -6.87 -9.69 1.73
CA SER A 244 -5.78 -10.65 1.56
C SER A 244 -4.75 -10.43 2.65
N ILE A 245 -4.20 -11.51 3.21
CA ILE A 245 -2.87 -11.44 3.83
C ILE A 245 -1.81 -11.12 2.76
N PRO A 246 -0.63 -10.57 3.12
CA PRO A 246 0.47 -10.42 2.17
C PRO A 246 0.90 -11.77 1.58
N VAL A 247 0.89 -11.88 0.26
CA VAL A 247 1.21 -13.12 -0.46
C VAL A 247 2.64 -13.11 -1.01
N SER A 248 3.23 -14.29 -1.21
CA SER A 248 4.55 -14.40 -1.85
C SER A 248 4.50 -14.04 -3.35
N SER A 249 5.67 -13.78 -3.96
CA SER A 249 5.74 -13.50 -5.41
C SER A 249 5.16 -14.62 -6.28
N LYS A 250 5.23 -15.87 -5.79
CA LYS A 250 4.67 -17.07 -6.45
C LYS A 250 3.13 -17.10 -6.47
N GLU A 251 2.48 -16.36 -5.57
CA GLU A 251 1.02 -16.35 -5.41
C GLU A 251 0.34 -15.14 -6.03
N ILE A 252 1.12 -14.15 -6.50
CA ILE A 252 0.60 -12.92 -7.11
C ILE A 252 -0.38 -13.25 -8.24
N ASP A 253 -0.04 -14.19 -9.12
CA ASP A 253 -0.87 -14.52 -10.28
C ASP A 253 -2.24 -15.06 -9.90
N THR A 254 -2.25 -15.94 -8.90
CA THR A 254 -3.48 -16.50 -8.35
C THR A 254 -4.34 -15.39 -7.72
N MET A 255 -3.71 -14.46 -6.99
CA MET A 255 -4.40 -13.30 -6.42
C MET A 255 -4.98 -12.40 -7.53
N LEU A 256 -4.20 -12.03 -8.54
CA LEU A 256 -4.67 -11.19 -9.65
C LEU A 256 -5.82 -11.87 -10.43
N ALA A 257 -5.66 -13.15 -10.75
CA ALA A 257 -6.68 -13.93 -11.42
C ALA A 257 -7.98 -14.02 -10.61
N TYR A 258 -7.89 -14.15 -9.28
CA TYR A 258 -9.07 -14.13 -8.41
C TYR A 258 -9.84 -12.81 -8.53
N TRP A 259 -9.16 -11.69 -8.32
CA TRP A 259 -9.81 -10.38 -8.29
C TRP A 259 -10.41 -9.99 -9.64
N PHE A 260 -9.85 -10.48 -10.74
CA PHE A 260 -10.42 -10.28 -12.08
C PHE A 260 -11.58 -11.21 -12.40
N SER A 261 -11.42 -12.52 -12.16
CA SER A 261 -12.46 -13.51 -12.46
C SER A 261 -13.70 -13.35 -11.56
N ARG A 262 -13.58 -12.63 -10.44
CA ARG A 262 -14.70 -12.25 -9.58
C ARG A 262 -15.80 -11.50 -10.32
N GLU A 263 -15.48 -10.68 -11.32
CA GLU A 263 -16.50 -10.02 -12.16
C GLU A 263 -17.40 -11.04 -12.88
N ILE A 264 -16.81 -12.14 -13.34
CA ILE A 264 -17.54 -13.21 -14.04
C ILE A 264 -18.46 -13.92 -13.05
N TYR A 265 -17.97 -14.20 -11.84
CA TYR A 265 -18.71 -14.88 -10.78
C TYR A 265 -19.90 -14.06 -10.25
N LEU A 266 -19.72 -12.76 -10.02
CA LEU A 266 -20.78 -11.87 -9.52
C LEU A 266 -21.86 -11.61 -10.59
N LYS A 267 -21.49 -11.41 -11.87
CA LYS A 267 -22.46 -11.25 -12.96
C LYS A 267 -23.33 -12.49 -13.17
N TYR A 268 -22.79 -13.69 -12.96
CA TYR A 268 -23.56 -14.94 -13.09
C TYR A 268 -24.56 -15.15 -11.94
N ARG A 269 -24.22 -14.77 -10.71
CA ARG A 269 -25.13 -14.88 -9.54
C ARG A 269 -26.15 -13.74 -9.45
N ALA A 270 -25.79 -12.50 -9.82
CA ALA A 270 -26.72 -11.37 -9.81
C ALA A 270 -27.87 -11.52 -10.81
N ARG A 271 -27.69 -12.31 -11.89
CA ARG A 271 -28.79 -12.70 -12.79
C ARG A 271 -29.84 -13.60 -12.12
N ILE A 272 -29.55 -14.20 -10.96
CA ILE A 272 -30.42 -15.15 -10.27
C ILE A 272 -31.19 -14.48 -9.11
N ASP A 273 -30.81 -13.29 -8.64
CA ASP A 273 -31.54 -12.57 -7.59
C ASP A 273 -31.66 -11.07 -7.88
N THR A 274 -32.83 -10.64 -8.34
CA THR A 274 -33.15 -9.24 -8.66
C THR A 274 -33.84 -8.50 -7.51
N ARG A 275 -33.69 -8.95 -6.24
CA ARG A 275 -34.31 -8.26 -5.09
C ARG A 275 -33.27 -7.85 -4.03
N GLY A 276 -32.41 -6.91 -4.42
CA GLY A 276 -31.69 -6.02 -3.51
C GLY A 276 -30.37 -6.54 -2.94
N GLY A 277 -29.37 -5.66 -2.91
CA GLY A 277 -28.37 -5.61 -1.83
C GLY A 277 -27.02 -6.30 -2.05
N ILE A 278 -25.97 -5.47 -2.02
CA ILE A 278 -24.64 -5.70 -1.40
C ILE A 278 -23.64 -6.60 -2.15
N LEU A 279 -22.45 -6.04 -2.41
CA LEU A 279 -21.27 -6.77 -2.83
C LEU A 279 -20.46 -7.25 -1.62
N HIS A 280 -20.53 -8.53 -1.27
CA HIS A 280 -19.57 -9.15 -0.33
C HIS A 280 -18.29 -9.55 -1.07
N ALA A 281 -17.12 -9.20 -0.53
CA ALA A 281 -15.81 -9.61 -1.04
C ALA A 281 -15.18 -10.64 -0.10
N PRO A 282 -15.28 -11.95 -0.37
CA PRO A 282 -14.48 -12.92 0.38
C PRO A 282 -13.00 -12.57 0.20
N SER A 283 -12.19 -12.76 1.24
CA SER A 283 -10.75 -12.58 1.12
C SER A 283 -10.19 -13.58 0.11
N PHE A 284 -9.02 -13.30 -0.47
CA PHE A 284 -8.30 -14.25 -1.31
C PHE A 284 -8.05 -15.58 -0.55
N ASP A 285 -7.84 -15.48 0.76
CA ASP A 285 -7.61 -16.62 1.65
C ASP A 285 -8.86 -17.49 1.85
N ASP A 286 -10.07 -16.88 1.86
CA ASP A 286 -11.35 -17.59 2.07
C ASP A 286 -11.74 -18.53 0.92
N ILE A 287 -11.18 -18.35 -0.29
CA ILE A 287 -11.40 -19.31 -1.39
C ILE A 287 -10.82 -20.68 -1.06
N LYS A 288 -9.82 -20.73 -0.18
CA LYS A 288 -9.30 -22.00 0.31
C LYS A 288 -10.30 -22.70 1.27
N LEU A 289 -11.31 -22.01 1.85
CA LEU A 289 -12.07 -22.49 3.03
C LEU A 289 -13.58 -22.11 3.15
N GLU A 290 -14.30 -21.71 2.09
CA GLU A 290 -15.75 -21.34 2.06
C GLU A 290 -16.07 -19.85 2.35
N SER A 291 -17.04 -19.31 1.59
CA SER A 291 -17.39 -17.87 1.57
C SER A 291 -18.52 -17.51 2.54
N ARG A 292 -18.27 -16.56 3.44
CA ARG A 292 -19.28 -15.92 4.31
C ARG A 292 -19.96 -14.74 3.59
N VAL A 293 -21.17 -14.35 4.02
CA VAL A 293 -21.92 -13.19 3.50
C VAL A 293 -22.40 -12.35 4.69
N VAL A 294 -22.30 -11.02 4.62
CA VAL A 294 -22.84 -10.09 5.63
C VAL A 294 -23.67 -8.99 4.98
N MET A 295 -24.81 -8.64 5.60
CA MET A 295 -25.78 -7.67 5.09
C MET A 295 -25.65 -6.26 5.70
N LEU A 296 -25.75 -5.23 4.86
CA LEU A 296 -25.97 -3.84 5.25
C LEU A 296 -27.44 -3.44 5.16
N LYS A 297 -27.97 -2.86 6.24
CA LYS A 297 -29.31 -2.26 6.28
C LYS A 297 -29.30 -0.84 5.67
N GLN A 298 -30.28 -0.53 4.82
CA GLN A 298 -30.52 0.82 4.29
C GLN A 298 -30.88 1.82 5.40
N ARG A 299 -30.45 3.08 5.24
CA ARG A 299 -31.04 4.23 5.96
C ARG A 299 -32.50 4.42 5.52
N PRO A 300 -33.41 4.82 6.43
CA PRO A 300 -34.79 5.10 6.04
C PRO A 300 -34.84 6.40 5.24
N THR A 301 -35.39 6.34 4.03
CA THR A 301 -35.97 7.51 3.36
C THR A 301 -37.29 7.87 4.04
N LEU A 302 -37.48 9.17 4.30
CA LEU A 302 -38.68 9.79 4.88
C LEU A 302 -39.97 9.41 4.12
#